data_AF-B4FP50-F1
#
_entry.id   AF-B4FP50-F1
#
_cell.length_a   1.000
_cell.length_b   1.000
_cell.length_c   1.000
_cell.angle_alpha   90.00
_cell.angle_beta   90.00
_cell.angle_gamma   90.00
#
_symmetry.space_group_name_H-M   'P 1'
#
loop_
_entity.id
_entity.type
_entity.pdbx_description
1 polymer ?
#
loop_
_entity_poly.entity_id
_entity_poly.type
_entity_poly.pdbx_seq_one_letter_code
_entity_poly.pdbx_strand_id
1 'polypeptide(L)'
;MYLVATKAKLRTKAQHKKIVFTLFLCAVLLWLLTAACIKTGRPQMAKRAIELAESRLLKDGWPEYYDGKLGRFVGKQARKFQTWSIAGYLVARMMLEDPSTLMMISMEEDRPVKPTMRRSASWNA
;
A
#
# COMPACT_ATOMS: atom_id res chain seq x y z
N MET A 1 26.74 -34.05 8.41
CA MET A 1 25.59 -33.84 7.50
C MET A 1 24.32 -33.33 8.20
N TYR A 2 23.92 -33.88 9.36
CA TYR A 2 22.70 -33.46 10.08
C TYR A 2 22.61 -31.97 10.47
N LEU A 3 23.73 -31.32 10.82
CA LEU A 3 23.80 -29.89 11.17
C LEU A 3 23.56 -28.93 9.97
N VAL A 4 23.81 -29.37 8.74
CA VAL A 4 23.59 -28.56 7.53
C VAL A 4 22.11 -28.61 7.13
N ALA A 5 21.48 -29.78 7.24
CA ALA A 5 20.06 -29.97 6.94
C ALA A 5 19.15 -29.21 7.91
N THR A 6 19.49 -29.16 9.20
CA THR A 6 18.73 -28.39 10.20
C THR A 6 18.87 -26.88 10.01
N LYS A 7 20.06 -26.37 9.69
CA LYS A 7 20.26 -24.96 9.30
C LYS A 7 19.48 -24.59 8.04
N ALA A 8 19.45 -25.46 7.02
CA ALA A 8 18.65 -25.23 5.82
C ALA A 8 17.14 -25.18 6.11
N LYS A 9 16.63 -26.08 6.96
CA LYS A 9 15.20 -26.16 7.32
C LYS A 9 14.74 -25.01 8.21
N LEU A 10 15.61 -24.51 9.10
CA LEU A 10 15.38 -23.29 9.88
C LEU A 10 15.45 -22.03 9.01
N ARG A 11 16.38 -21.98 8.05
CA ARG A 11 16.49 -20.89 7.06
C ARG A 11 15.25 -20.80 6.18
N THR A 12 14.68 -21.93 5.75
CA THR A 12 13.43 -21.96 4.98
C THR A 12 12.21 -21.54 5.81
N LYS A 13 12.09 -21.91 7.09
CA LYS A 13 10.96 -21.46 7.94
C LYS A 13 11.05 -19.97 8.29
N ALA A 14 12.26 -19.47 8.58
CA ALA A 14 12.48 -18.04 8.81
C ALA A 14 12.32 -17.22 7.52
N GLN A 15 12.71 -17.77 6.37
CA GLN A 15 12.41 -17.19 5.06
C GLN A 15 10.92 -17.20 4.78
N HIS A 16 10.18 -18.29 5.02
CA HIS A 16 8.73 -18.30 4.82
C HIS A 16 8.02 -17.26 5.69
N LYS A 17 8.38 -17.14 6.98
CA LYS A 17 7.81 -16.11 7.86
C LYS A 17 8.17 -14.68 7.43
N LYS A 18 9.40 -14.45 6.95
CA LYS A 18 9.80 -13.17 6.35
C LYS A 18 9.11 -12.91 5.02
N ILE A 19 8.94 -13.93 4.19
CA ILE A 19 8.27 -13.87 2.90
C ILE A 19 6.81 -13.48 3.11
N VAL A 20 6.06 -14.13 4.00
CA VAL A 20 4.65 -13.80 4.29
C VAL A 20 4.47 -12.36 4.82
N PHE A 21 5.41 -11.87 5.64
CA PHE A 21 5.33 -10.51 6.19
C PHE A 21 5.79 -9.43 5.19
N THR A 22 6.80 -9.71 4.36
CA THR A 22 7.32 -8.78 3.34
C THR A 22 6.47 -8.77 2.06
N LEU A 23 5.80 -9.90 1.76
CA LEU A 23 4.88 -10.10 0.63
C LEU A 23 3.74 -9.09 0.55
N PHE A 24 3.25 -8.68 1.71
CA PHE A 24 2.08 -7.82 1.82
C PHE A 24 2.41 -6.34 1.67
N LEU A 25 3.69 -5.94 1.65
CA LEU A 25 4.03 -4.53 1.85
C LEU A 25 4.28 -3.79 0.54
N CYS A 26 4.97 -4.36 -0.46
CA CYS A 26 5.50 -3.52 -1.54
C CYS A 26 4.41 -2.99 -2.50
N ALA A 27 3.51 -3.87 -2.95
CA ALA A 27 2.42 -3.51 -3.84
C ALA A 27 1.27 -2.82 -3.11
N VAL A 28 0.97 -3.30 -1.89
CA VAL A 28 -0.16 -2.83 -1.12
C VAL A 28 0.07 -1.39 -0.63
N LEU A 29 1.31 -1.00 -0.39
CA LEU A 29 1.60 0.37 0.03
C LEU A 29 1.41 1.39 -1.11
N LEU A 30 1.58 1.02 -2.39
CA LEU A 30 1.51 1.98 -3.49
C LEU A 30 0.07 2.48 -3.73
N TRP A 31 -0.90 1.58 -3.83
CA TRP A 31 -2.32 1.96 -3.99
C TRP A 31 -2.90 2.59 -2.73
N LEU A 32 -2.49 2.14 -1.53
CA LEU A 32 -2.90 2.79 -0.27
C LEU A 32 -2.34 4.21 -0.15
N LEU A 33 -1.07 4.42 -0.50
CA LEU A 33 -0.47 5.75 -0.59
C LEU A 33 -1.25 6.62 -1.58
N THR A 34 -1.59 6.07 -2.73
CA THR A 34 -2.35 6.77 -3.77
C THR A 34 -3.73 7.19 -3.25
N ALA A 35 -4.44 6.27 -2.60
CA ALA A 35 -5.73 6.55 -2.00
C ALA A 35 -5.64 7.65 -0.93
N ALA A 36 -4.66 7.57 -0.04
CA ALA A 36 -4.42 8.59 0.98
C ALA A 36 -4.07 9.96 0.39
N CYS A 37 -3.23 9.99 -0.65
CA CYS A 37 -2.86 11.21 -1.36
C CYS A 37 -4.05 11.87 -2.05
N ILE A 38 -4.93 11.09 -2.68
CA ILE A 38 -6.15 11.63 -3.31
C ILE A 38 -7.10 12.15 -2.23
N LYS A 39 -7.35 11.37 -1.16
CA LYS A 39 -8.23 11.78 -0.04
C LYS A 39 -7.75 13.06 0.65
N THR A 40 -6.44 13.25 0.76
CA THR A 40 -5.83 14.44 1.38
C THR A 40 -5.63 15.61 0.41
N GLY A 41 -6.09 15.50 -0.84
CA GLY A 41 -5.97 16.56 -1.86
C GLY A 41 -4.54 16.80 -2.35
N ARG A 42 -3.66 15.79 -2.28
CA ARG A 42 -2.25 15.85 -2.71
C ARG A 42 -1.90 14.81 -3.80
N PRO A 43 -2.61 14.77 -4.94
CA PRO A 43 -2.39 13.76 -5.99
C PRO A 43 -0.98 13.80 -6.62
N GLN A 44 -0.28 14.94 -6.57
CA GLN A 44 1.09 15.10 -7.07
C GLN A 44 2.11 14.18 -6.38
N MET A 45 1.87 13.79 -5.13
CA MET A 45 2.76 12.86 -4.43
C MET A 45 2.55 11.43 -4.93
N ALA A 46 1.30 11.02 -5.12
CA ALA A 46 0.96 9.74 -5.69
C ALA A 46 1.48 9.59 -7.12
N LYS A 47 1.31 10.62 -7.95
CA LYS A 47 1.84 10.64 -9.33
C LYS A 47 3.34 10.36 -9.37
N ARG A 48 4.12 11.08 -8.55
CA ARG A 48 5.58 10.88 -8.45
C ARG A 48 5.94 9.47 -7.95
N ALA A 49 5.20 8.93 -6.98
CA ALA A 49 5.45 7.58 -6.48
C ALA A 49 5.19 6.52 -7.56
N ILE A 50 4.13 6.68 -8.34
CA ILE A 50 3.78 5.77 -9.43
C ILE A 50 4.79 5.86 -10.58
N GLU A 51 5.19 7.06 -11.01
CA GLU A 51 6.23 7.25 -12.04
C GLU A 51 7.56 6.59 -11.64
N LEU A 52 7.95 6.72 -10.38
CA LEU A 52 9.14 6.05 -9.85
C LEU A 52 8.99 4.53 -9.88
N ALA A 53 7.83 4.00 -9.49
CA ALA A 53 7.55 2.57 -9.52
C ALA A 53 7.56 2.02 -10.95
N GLU A 54 6.91 2.70 -11.89
CA GLU A 54 6.80 2.32 -13.31
C GLU A 54 8.17 2.24 -13.99
N SER A 55 9.07 3.17 -13.68
CA SER A 55 10.43 3.22 -14.24
C SER A 55 11.28 1.97 -13.94
N ARG A 56 10.90 1.20 -12.90
CA ARG A 56 11.65 0.05 -12.38
C ARG A 56 10.88 -1.27 -12.45
N LEU A 57 9.60 -1.29 -12.09
CA LEU A 57 8.79 -2.52 -11.99
C LEU A 57 8.78 -3.31 -13.30
N LEU A 58 8.65 -2.62 -14.44
CA LEU A 58 8.66 -3.26 -15.75
C LEU A 58 10.02 -3.92 -16.05
N LYS A 59 11.13 -3.22 -15.75
CA LYS A 59 12.50 -3.70 -16.00
C LYS A 59 12.88 -4.87 -15.09
N ASP A 60 12.42 -4.83 -13.84
CA ASP A 60 12.72 -5.85 -12.83
C ASP A 60 11.79 -7.08 -12.94
N GLY A 61 10.79 -7.04 -13.83
CA GLY A 61 9.85 -8.12 -14.06
C GLY A 61 8.85 -8.28 -12.92
N TRP A 62 8.30 -7.18 -12.42
CA TRP A 62 7.27 -7.14 -11.36
C TRP A 62 7.64 -7.98 -10.13
N PRO A 63 8.74 -7.63 -9.43
CA PRO A 63 9.18 -8.38 -8.27
C PRO A 63 8.16 -8.26 -7.12
N GLU A 64 8.13 -9.30 -6.32
CA GLU A 64 7.32 -9.41 -5.11
C GLU A 64 7.68 -8.35 -4.05
N TYR A 65 8.97 -8.07 -3.88
CA TYR A 65 9.48 -7.05 -2.95
C TYR A 65 10.89 -6.59 -3.32
N TYR A 66 11.30 -5.45 -2.76
CA TYR A 66 12.64 -4.89 -2.87
C TYR A 66 13.36 -4.93 -1.51
N ASP A 67 14.66 -5.23 -1.53
CA ASP A 67 15.54 -5.26 -0.37
C ASP A 67 16.37 -3.96 -0.23
N GLY A 68 16.84 -3.72 1.00
CA GLY A 68 17.69 -2.60 1.38
C GLY A 68 16.93 -1.40 1.93
N LYS A 69 17.61 -0.53 2.69
CA LYS A 69 16.99 0.64 3.37
C LYS A 69 16.24 1.58 2.42
N LEU A 70 16.64 1.62 1.15
CA LEU A 70 16.06 2.46 0.10
C LEU A 70 15.33 1.65 -0.99
N GLY A 71 15.15 0.33 -0.82
CA GLY A 71 14.50 -0.53 -1.82
C GLY A 71 15.20 -0.56 -3.19
N ARG A 72 16.53 -0.41 -3.21
CA ARG A 72 17.33 -0.35 -4.45
C ARG A 72 17.61 -1.72 -5.07
N PHE A 73 17.55 -2.79 -4.29
CA PHE A 73 17.86 -4.14 -4.77
C PHE A 73 16.58 -4.95 -4.90
N VAL A 74 16.45 -5.74 -5.97
CA VAL A 74 15.37 -6.74 -6.05
C VAL A 74 15.54 -7.72 -4.90
N GLY A 75 14.43 -8.08 -4.25
CA GLY A 75 14.47 -8.97 -3.09
C GLY A 75 15.21 -10.27 -3.38
N LYS A 76 16.06 -10.71 -2.44
CA LYS A 76 16.92 -11.89 -2.63
C LYS A 76 16.14 -13.18 -2.98
N GLN A 77 14.87 -13.24 -2.61
CA GLN A 77 13.95 -14.33 -2.95
C GLN A 77 12.64 -13.80 -3.55
N ALA A 78 12.65 -12.59 -4.09
CA ALA A 78 11.46 -12.03 -4.72
C ALA A 78 11.12 -12.85 -5.97
N ARG A 79 9.88 -13.34 -6.02
CA ARG A 79 9.33 -13.91 -7.25
C ARG A 79 9.05 -12.80 -8.25
N LYS A 80 9.24 -13.12 -9.53
CA LYS A 80 8.89 -12.24 -10.66
C LYS A 80 7.43 -12.44 -11.05
N PHE A 81 6.84 -11.43 -11.68
CA PHE A 81 5.46 -11.44 -12.15
C PHE A 81 4.45 -11.72 -11.03
N GLN A 82 4.69 -11.13 -9.85
CA GLN A 82 3.80 -11.31 -8.72
C GLN A 82 2.47 -10.57 -8.99
N THR A 83 1.36 -11.31 -8.95
CA THR A 83 0.02 -10.81 -9.28
C THR A 83 -0.35 -9.54 -8.51
N TRP A 84 -0.06 -9.50 -7.20
CA TRP A 84 -0.40 -8.35 -6.38
C TRP A 84 0.47 -7.12 -6.67
N SER A 85 1.73 -7.29 -7.08
CA SER A 85 2.58 -6.19 -7.54
C SER A 85 2.00 -5.52 -8.79
N ILE A 86 1.51 -6.34 -9.73
CA ILE A 86 0.86 -5.85 -10.94
C ILE A 86 -0.48 -5.20 -10.59
N ALA A 87 -1.33 -5.88 -9.82
CA ALA A 87 -2.65 -5.39 -9.44
C ALA A 87 -2.58 -4.09 -8.62
N GLY A 88 -1.66 -3.98 -7.65
CA GLY A 88 -1.49 -2.78 -6.84
C GLY A 88 -1.05 -1.57 -7.67
N TYR A 89 -0.18 -1.77 -8.67
CA TYR A 89 0.16 -0.72 -9.62
C TYR A 89 -1.05 -0.30 -10.47
N LEU A 90 -1.79 -1.27 -11.03
CA LEU A 90 -2.96 -0.97 -11.86
C LEU A 90 -4.03 -0.21 -11.07
N VAL A 91 -4.34 -0.64 -9.85
CA VAL A 91 -5.32 0.05 -8.99
C VAL A 91 -4.85 1.47 -8.67
N ALA A 92 -3.56 1.64 -8.35
CA ALA A 92 -3.00 2.97 -8.11
C ALA A 92 -3.10 3.88 -9.34
N ARG A 93 -2.85 3.35 -10.54
CA ARG A 93 -3.03 4.07 -11.81
C ARG A 93 -4.48 4.47 -12.04
N MET A 94 -5.42 3.53 -11.89
CA MET A 94 -6.85 3.77 -12.06
C MET A 94 -7.38 4.82 -11.09
N MET A 95 -6.91 4.82 -9.84
CA MET A 95 -7.28 5.84 -8.85
C MET A 95 -6.82 7.25 -9.24
N LEU A 96 -5.66 7.38 -9.88
CA LEU A 96 -5.19 8.67 -10.39
C LEU A 96 -5.94 9.14 -11.63
N GLU A 97 -6.34 8.21 -12.49
CA GLU A 97 -7.08 8.49 -13.73
C GLU A 97 -8.54 8.86 -13.45
N ASP A 98 -9.19 8.12 -12.54
CA ASP A 98 -10.54 8.37 -12.07
C ASP A 98 -10.61 8.33 -10.53
N PRO A 99 -10.57 9.50 -9.87
CA PRO A 99 -10.72 9.61 -8.42
C PRO A 99 -12.04 9.07 -7.87
N SER A 100 -13.08 8.88 -8.70
CA SER A 100 -14.35 8.30 -8.26
C SER A 100 -14.21 6.83 -7.84
N THR A 101 -13.20 6.11 -8.35
CA THR A 101 -12.87 4.75 -7.85
C THR A 101 -12.50 4.72 -6.37
N LEU A 102 -12.09 5.86 -5.80
CA LEU A 102 -11.78 5.99 -4.38
C LEU A 102 -13.03 5.87 -3.49
N MET A 103 -14.22 6.24 -3.99
CA MET A 103 -15.48 6.11 -3.23
C MET A 103 -15.81 4.66 -2.88
N MET A 104 -15.28 3.68 -3.63
CA MET A 104 -15.45 2.26 -3.30
C MET A 104 -14.66 1.83 -2.06
N ILE A 105 -13.62 2.59 -1.68
CA ILE A 105 -12.64 2.20 -0.64
C ILE A 105 -12.64 3.19 0.54
N SER A 106 -13.15 4.41 0.34
CA SER A 106 -13.20 5.46 1.36
C SER A 106 -14.63 5.72 1.80
N MET A 107 -14.89 5.65 3.11
CA MET A 107 -16.08 6.26 3.72
C MET A 107 -15.91 7.78 3.71
N GLU A 108 -16.99 8.52 3.43
CA GLU A 108 -17.02 9.96 3.71
C GLU A 108 -16.91 10.18 5.22
N GLU A 109 -16.17 11.21 5.63
CA GLU A 109 -16.30 11.68 7.01
C GLU A 109 -17.72 12.24 7.13
N ASP A 110 -18.49 11.72 8.09
CA ASP A 110 -19.72 12.38 8.54
C ASP A 110 -19.37 13.83 8.81
N ARG A 111 -19.82 14.74 7.93
CA ARG A 111 -19.70 16.17 8.18
C ARG A 111 -20.22 16.39 9.59
N PRO A 112 -19.44 16.98 10.51
CA PRO A 112 -19.93 17.17 11.86
C PRO A 112 -21.24 17.93 11.76
N VAL A 113 -22.34 17.23 12.08
CA VAL A 113 -23.67 17.82 12.09
C VAL A 113 -23.52 18.98 13.05
N LYS A 114 -23.59 20.20 12.50
CA LYS A 114 -23.47 21.44 13.28
C LYS A 114 -24.40 21.24 14.47
N PRO A 115 -23.90 21.17 15.73
CA PRO A 115 -24.80 20.95 16.84
C PRO A 115 -25.76 22.13 16.82
N THR A 116 -27.02 21.87 16.49
CA THR A 116 -28.04 22.90 16.53
C THR A 116 -28.24 23.13 18.02
N MET A 117 -27.53 24.13 18.55
CA MET A 117 -27.68 24.55 19.92
C MET A 117 -29.12 25.05 20.09
N ARG A 118 -30.04 24.14 20.45
CA ARG A 118 -31.35 24.53 20.97
C ARG A 118 -31.05 25.19 22.31
N ARG A 119 -31.07 26.51 22.35
CA ARG A 119 -31.13 27.24 23.62
C ARG A 119 -32.38 26.74 24.34
N SER A 120 -32.20 26.07 25.47
CA SER A 120 -33.26 25.82 26.42
C SER A 120 -33.82 27.19 26.83
N ALA A 121 -35.11 27.43 26.63
CA ALA A 121 -35.76 28.60 27.19
C ALA A 121 -35.79 28.41 28.72
N SER A 122 -34.88 29.08 29.44
CA SER A 122 -35.01 29.23 30.88
C SER A 122 -36.20 30.16 31.13
N TRP A 123 -37.30 29.61 31.63
CA TRP A 123 -38.40 30.39 32.15
C TRP A 123 -37.96 31.03 33.47
N ASN A 124 -37.89 32.36 33.49
CA ASN A 124 -37.90 33.09 34.75
C ASN A 124 -39.36 33.32 35.13
N ALA A 125 -39.79 32.70 36.24
CA ALA A 125 -41.00 33.03 36.98
C ALA A 125 -40.64 33.04 38.46
#